data_AF-A0A2V9L231-F1
#
_entry.id   AF-A0A2V9L231-F1
#
_cell.length_a   1.000
_cell.length_b   1.000
_cell.length_c   1.000
_cell.angle_alpha   90.00
_cell.angle_beta   90.00
_cell.angle_gamma   90.00
#
_symmetry.space_group_name_H-M   'P 1'
#
loop_
_entity.id
_entity.type
_entity.pdbx_description
1 polymer ?
#
loop_
_entity_poly.entity_id
_entity_poly.type
_entity_poly.pdbx_seq_one_letter_code
_entity_poly.pdbx_strand_id
1 'polypeptide(L)'
;SEEEAKKLAPGWLADRYLLYENPATHRYALVVRTRWTTPETALAFFRDYHTLLAKKFTELAPDPRSGADRFVGRAASGEVILVRKGDECRWAEGVPAAQADAMLKWLQSL
;
A
#
# COMPACT_ATOMS: atom_id res chain seq x y z
N SER A 1 -15.13 0.26 4.47
CA SER A 1 -16.11 1.16 5.12
C SER A 1 -15.68 1.39 6.55
N GLU A 2 -16.30 2.31 7.28
CA GLU A 2 -16.01 2.49 8.72
C GLU A 2 -16.30 1.21 9.52
N GLU A 3 -17.35 0.48 9.15
CA GLU A 3 -17.72 -0.79 9.80
C GLU A 3 -16.65 -1.88 9.61
N GLU A 4 -16.08 -2.00 8.41
CA GLU A 4 -14.98 -2.94 8.13
C GLU A 4 -13.74 -2.56 8.96
N ALA A 5 -13.41 -1.27 9.03
CA ALA A 5 -12.29 -0.78 9.83
C ALA A 5 -12.48 -1.10 11.33
N LYS A 6 -13.69 -0.92 11.88
CA LYS A 6 -14.01 -1.26 13.28
C LYS A 6 -13.81 -2.73 13.62
N LYS A 7 -14.04 -3.64 12.66
CA LYS A 7 -13.81 -5.08 12.85
C LYS A 7 -12.33 -5.43 12.96
N LEU A 8 -11.47 -4.71 12.22
CA LEU A 8 -10.02 -4.96 12.18
C LEU A 8 -9.25 -4.21 13.27
N ALA A 9 -9.75 -3.04 13.70
CA ALA A 9 -9.07 -2.16 14.64
C ALA A 9 -8.54 -2.84 15.92
N PRO A 10 -9.25 -3.79 16.57
CA PRO A 10 -8.72 -4.49 17.74
C PRO A 10 -7.46 -5.32 17.45
N GLY A 11 -7.23 -5.72 16.19
CA GLY A 11 -6.06 -6.46 15.76
C GLY A 11 -4.89 -5.59 15.28
N TRP A 12 -5.03 -4.26 15.29
CA TRP A 12 -3.94 -3.35 14.91
C TRP A 12 -2.93 -3.23 16.04
N LEU A 13 -1.64 -3.41 15.73
CA LEU A 13 -0.55 -3.35 16.71
C LEU A 13 0.26 -2.06 16.62
N ALA A 14 0.64 -1.68 15.40
CA ALA A 14 1.48 -0.51 15.15
C ALA A 14 1.44 -0.11 13.68
N ASP A 15 1.74 1.15 13.41
CA ASP A 15 2.10 1.63 12.08
C ASP A 15 3.40 2.44 12.10
N ARG A 16 4.05 2.53 10.94
CA ARG A 16 5.14 3.45 10.66
C ARG A 16 4.96 4.01 9.26
N TYR A 17 5.29 5.28 9.07
CA TYR A 17 5.27 5.91 7.76
C TYR A 17 6.55 6.69 7.47
N LEU A 18 6.85 6.83 6.18
CA LEU A 18 7.90 7.67 5.64
C LEU A 18 7.31 8.52 4.51
N LEU A 19 7.73 9.78 4.42
CA LEU A 19 7.37 10.66 3.32
C LEU A 19 8.66 11.04 2.58
N TYR A 20 8.73 10.69 1.29
CA TYR A 20 9.79 11.13 0.41
C TYR A 20 9.31 12.35 -0.37
N GLU A 21 10.08 13.44 -0.34
CA GLU A 21 9.82 14.64 -1.12
C GLU A 21 10.81 14.74 -2.27
N ASN A 22 10.30 15.05 -3.47
CA ASN A 22 11.11 15.50 -4.59
C ASN A 22 11.01 17.04 -4.68
N PRO A 23 12.04 17.79 -4.24
CA PRO A 23 11.97 19.25 -4.18
C PRO A 23 11.88 19.92 -5.55
N ALA A 24 12.35 19.26 -6.62
CA ALA A 24 12.31 19.81 -7.97
C ALA A 24 10.90 19.75 -8.60
N THR A 25 10.06 18.81 -8.14
CA THR A 25 8.72 18.59 -8.72
C THR A 25 7.60 18.84 -7.71
N HIS A 26 7.94 19.11 -6.45
CA HIS A 26 7.03 19.19 -5.31
C HIS A 26 6.07 17.99 -5.23
N ARG A 27 6.57 16.81 -5.62
CA ARG A 27 5.84 15.54 -5.54
C ARG A 27 6.30 14.75 -4.32
N TYR A 28 5.38 13.98 -3.78
CA TYR A 28 5.60 13.18 -2.57
C TYR A 28 5.29 11.71 -2.84
N ALA A 29 6.12 10.83 -2.28
CA ALA A 29 5.79 9.42 -2.15
C ALA A 29 5.60 9.08 -0.66
N LEU A 30 4.40 8.61 -0.32
CA LEU A 30 4.09 8.10 1.02
C LEU A 30 4.42 6.62 1.05
N VAL A 31 5.12 6.17 2.07
CA VAL A 31 5.33 4.76 2.40
C VAL A 31 4.76 4.49 3.77
N VAL A 32 4.03 3.38 3.93
CA VAL A 32 3.49 2.97 5.23
C VAL A 32 3.71 1.47 5.43
N ARG A 33 3.87 1.08 6.70
CA ARG A 33 3.87 -0.30 7.18
C ARG A 33 2.89 -0.40 8.34
N THR A 34 1.99 -1.37 8.31
CA THR A 34 1.11 -1.75 9.42
C THR A 34 1.40 -3.16 9.88
N ARG A 35 1.32 -3.39 11.19
CA ARG A 35 1.44 -4.70 11.83
C ARG A 35 0.13 -5.09 12.50
N TRP A 36 -0.23 -6.36 12.37
CA TRP A 36 -1.49 -6.91 12.83
C TRP A 36 -1.25 -8.10 13.77
N THR A 37 -2.25 -8.46 14.56
CA THR A 37 -2.17 -9.58 15.50
C THR A 37 -2.08 -10.94 14.81
N THR A 38 -2.64 -11.07 13.59
CA THR A 38 -2.66 -12.33 12.84
C THR A 38 -2.49 -12.10 11.33
N PRO A 39 -1.96 -13.08 10.58
CA PRO A 39 -1.93 -13.05 9.12
C PRO A 39 -3.30 -12.88 8.46
N GLU A 40 -4.36 -13.39 9.10
CA GLU A 40 -5.74 -13.29 8.64
C GLU A 40 -6.26 -11.86 8.74
N THR A 41 -5.97 -11.16 9.84
CA THR A 41 -6.30 -9.73 9.99
C THR A 41 -5.53 -8.87 8.99
N ALA A 42 -4.25 -9.19 8.75
CA ALA A 42 -3.46 -8.51 7.71
C ALA A 42 -4.03 -8.74 6.30
N LEU A 43 -4.51 -9.95 6.00
CA LEU A 43 -5.18 -10.25 4.72
C LEU A 43 -6.49 -9.49 4.55
N ALA A 44 -7.29 -9.39 5.61
CA ALA A 44 -8.52 -8.60 5.59
C ALA A 44 -8.19 -7.12 5.33
N PHE A 45 -7.22 -6.55 6.06
CA PHE A 45 -6.75 -5.19 5.81
C PHE A 45 -6.24 -5.00 4.37
N PHE A 46 -5.43 -5.93 3.84
CA PHE A 46 -4.93 -5.85 2.46
C PHE A 46 -6.05 -5.73 1.44
N ARG A 47 -7.12 -6.54 1.58
CA ARG A 47 -8.28 -6.53 0.68
C ARG A 47 -9.09 -5.25 0.80
N ASP A 48 -9.35 -4.82 2.03
CA ASP A 48 -10.11 -3.61 2.31
C ASP A 48 -9.36 -2.37 1.81
N TYR A 49 -8.05 -2.33 2.04
CA TYR A 49 -7.20 -1.23 1.62
C TYR A 49 -7.03 -1.17 0.10
N HIS A 50 -6.88 -2.31 -0.58
CA HIS A 50 -6.93 -2.36 -2.04
C HIS A 50 -8.26 -1.80 -2.59
N THR A 51 -9.38 -2.17 -1.98
CA THR A 51 -10.70 -1.61 -2.35
C THR A 51 -10.78 -0.10 -2.12
N LEU A 52 -10.16 0.39 -1.05
CA LEU A 52 -10.09 1.82 -0.76
C LEU A 52 -9.20 2.56 -1.78
N LEU A 53 -8.06 1.98 -2.18
CA LEU A 53 -7.19 2.53 -3.21
C LEU A 53 -7.91 2.64 -4.56
N ALA A 54 -8.66 1.62 -4.96
CA ALA A 54 -9.47 1.65 -6.19
C ALA A 54 -10.57 2.73 -6.15
N LYS A 55 -11.09 3.08 -4.97
CA LYS A 55 -12.04 4.19 -4.81
C LYS A 55 -11.35 5.56 -4.80
N LYS A 56 -10.15 5.63 -4.19
CA LYS A 56 -9.35 6.85 -4.10
C LYS A 56 -8.81 7.29 -5.46
N PHE A 57 -8.37 6.33 -6.26
CA PHE A 57 -7.82 6.52 -7.59
C PHE A 57 -8.75 5.86 -8.61
N THR A 58 -9.72 6.60 -9.12
CA THR A 58 -10.70 6.05 -10.07
C THR A 58 -10.07 5.72 -11.43
N GLU A 59 -8.91 6.30 -11.72
CA GLU A 59 -8.07 6.07 -12.89
C GLU A 59 -7.07 4.92 -12.72
N LEU A 60 -7.11 4.20 -11.58
CA LEU A 60 -6.13 3.18 -11.23
C LEU A 60 -6.11 2.05 -12.26
N ALA A 61 -5.05 2.01 -13.06
CA ALA A 61 -4.88 0.98 -14.08
C ALA A 61 -4.21 -0.27 -13.46
N PRO A 62 -4.73 -1.48 -13.75
CA PRO A 62 -4.14 -2.72 -13.24
C PRO A 62 -2.76 -2.97 -13.86
N ASP A 63 -1.83 -3.47 -13.05
CA ASP A 63 -0.49 -3.84 -13.48
C ASP A 63 -0.25 -5.36 -13.43
N PRO A 64 0.42 -5.98 -14.43
CA PRO A 64 0.73 -7.41 -14.46
C PRO A 64 1.55 -7.93 -13.28
N ARG A 65 2.23 -7.04 -12.55
CA ARG A 65 2.96 -7.40 -11.33
C ARG A 65 2.00 -7.77 -10.19
N SER A 66 0.71 -7.44 -10.25
CA SER A 66 -0.26 -7.81 -9.21
C SER A 66 -0.41 -9.34 -9.03
N GLY A 67 -0.84 -9.76 -7.84
CA GLY A 67 -1.00 -11.17 -7.45
C GLY A 67 -1.73 -11.30 -6.11
N ALA A 68 -1.67 -12.48 -5.50
CA ALA A 68 -2.44 -12.77 -4.27
C ALA A 68 -2.08 -11.87 -3.08
N ASP A 69 -0.79 -11.56 -2.92
CA ASP A 69 -0.23 -10.78 -1.80
C ASP A 69 0.39 -9.46 -2.23
N ARG A 70 0.08 -9.03 -3.47
CA ARG A 70 0.64 -7.83 -4.05
C ARG A 70 -0.35 -7.18 -4.98
N PHE A 71 -0.55 -5.89 -4.80
CA PHE A 71 -1.24 -5.04 -5.74
C PHE A 71 -0.26 -4.00 -6.27
N VAL A 72 -0.25 -3.81 -7.58
CA VAL A 72 0.47 -2.73 -8.25
C VAL A 72 -0.52 -2.08 -9.21
N GLY A 73 -0.59 -0.74 -9.17
CA GLY A 73 -1.44 0.02 -10.05
C GLY A 73 -0.87 1.39 -10.34
N ARG A 74 -1.30 1.98 -11.46
CA ARG A 74 -0.86 3.31 -11.88
C ARG A 74 -1.97 4.33 -11.65
N ALA A 75 -1.67 5.39 -10.91
CA ALA A 75 -2.52 6.57 -10.73
C ALA A 75 -1.86 7.82 -11.32
N ALA A 76 -2.60 8.92 -11.46
CA ALA A 76 -2.07 10.18 -12.01
C ALA A 76 -0.97 10.81 -11.11
N SER A 77 -1.05 10.57 -9.80
CA SER A 77 -0.06 11.02 -8.81
C SER A 77 1.22 10.18 -8.80
N GLY A 78 1.19 8.97 -9.37
CA GLY A 78 2.30 8.02 -9.40
C GLY A 78 1.81 6.58 -9.28
N GLU A 79 2.76 5.66 -9.20
CA GLU A 79 2.49 4.25 -8.97
C GLU A 79 2.08 4.02 -7.51
N VAL A 80 1.16 3.07 -7.35
CA VAL A 80 0.63 2.59 -6.07
C VAL A 80 1.03 1.13 -5.94
N ILE A 81 1.70 0.79 -4.84
CA ILE A 81 2.19 -0.55 -4.57
C ILE A 81 1.72 -0.95 -3.18
N LEU A 82 1.02 -2.07 -3.04
CA LEU A 82 0.61 -2.64 -1.76
C LEU A 82 1.08 -4.09 -1.70
N VAL A 83 1.74 -4.48 -0.61
CA VAL A 83 2.31 -5.81 -0.39
C VAL A 83 1.87 -6.31 0.97
N ARG A 84 1.47 -7.57 1.05
CA ARG A 84 1.25 -8.30 2.30
C ARG A 84 2.34 -9.34 2.51
N LYS A 85 2.80 -9.48 3.75
CA LYS A 85 3.75 -10.53 4.16
C LYS A 85 3.46 -10.94 5.59
N GLY A 86 2.95 -12.16 5.78
CA GLY A 86 2.53 -12.64 7.09
C GLY A 86 1.45 -11.74 7.71
N ASP A 87 1.74 -11.21 8.89
CA ASP A 87 0.93 -10.31 9.71
C ASP A 87 1.15 -8.82 9.39
N GLU A 88 1.79 -8.49 8.26
CA GLU A 88 2.10 -7.11 7.88
C GLU A 88 1.56 -6.73 6.52
N CYS A 89 1.17 -5.46 6.40
CA CYS A 89 0.92 -4.80 5.11
C CYS A 89 1.85 -3.60 4.96
N ARG A 90 2.36 -3.41 3.74
CA ARG A 90 3.29 -2.34 3.41
C ARG A 90 2.86 -1.76 2.08
N TRP A 91 2.81 -0.45 1.98
CA TRP A 91 2.43 0.17 0.73
C TRP A 91 3.17 1.46 0.48
N ALA A 92 3.20 1.84 -0.78
CA ALA A 92 3.67 3.11 -1.25
C ALA A 92 2.66 3.73 -2.22
N GLU A 93 2.45 5.03 -2.12
CA GLU A 93 1.60 5.82 -3.02
C GLU A 93 2.39 7.01 -3.56
N GLY A 94 2.13 7.40 -4.81
CA GLY A 94 2.81 8.53 -5.45
C GLY A 94 4.25 8.20 -5.87
N VAL A 95 4.59 6.91 -6.01
CA VAL A 95 5.94 6.49 -6.41
C VAL A 95 6.15 6.86 -7.88
N PRO A 96 7.20 7.62 -8.24
CA PRO A 96 7.42 7.93 -9.64
C PRO A 96 7.75 6.64 -10.43
N ALA A 97 7.26 6.56 -11.66
CA ALA A 97 7.24 5.31 -12.43
C ALA A 97 8.62 4.68 -12.61
N ALA A 98 9.66 5.50 -12.78
CA ALA A 98 11.04 5.04 -12.92
C ALA A 98 11.61 4.39 -11.64
N GLN A 99 10.97 4.58 -10.49
CA GLN A 99 11.39 4.06 -9.18
C GLN A 99 10.49 2.91 -8.69
N ALA A 100 9.43 2.57 -9.43
CA ALA A 100 8.42 1.60 -9.01
C ALA A 100 9.01 0.22 -8.68
N ASP A 101 9.90 -0.30 -9.53
CA ASP A 101 10.52 -1.62 -9.30
C ASP A 101 11.48 -1.62 -8.11
N ALA A 102 12.21 -0.51 -7.91
CA ALA A 102 13.10 -0.36 -6.76
C ALA A 102 12.29 -0.28 -5.46
N MET A 103 11.19 0.50 -5.45
CA MET A 103 10.28 0.59 -4.31
C MET A 103 9.64 -0.75 -4.01
N LEU A 104 9.14 -1.48 -5.02
CA LEU A 104 8.56 -2.80 -4.81
C LEU A 104 9.56 -3.78 -4.18
N LYS A 105 10.79 -3.86 -4.70
CA LYS A 105 11.84 -4.72 -4.14
C LYS A 105 12.15 -4.33 -2.69
N TRP A 106 12.24 -3.04 -2.41
CA TRP A 106 12.51 -2.55 -1.07
C TRP A 106 11.38 -2.89 -0.09
N LEU A 107 10.11 -2.66 -0.44
CA LEU A 107 8.95 -3.03 0.38
C LEU A 107 8.91 -4.53 0.71
N GLN A 108 9.34 -5.39 -0.22
CA GLN A 108 9.43 -6.85 -0.02
C GLN A 108 10.58 -7.26 0.93
N SER A 109 11.64 -6.44 1.00
CA SER A 109 12.83 -6.69 1.82
C SER A 109 12.70 -6.25 3.28
N LEU A 110 11.77 -5.33 3.59
CA LEU A 110 11.48 -4.89 4.96
C LEU A 110 10.95 -6.03 5.85
#